data_AF-A0A923WI06-F1
#
_entry.id   AF-A0A923WI06-F1
#
_cell.length_a   1.000
_cell.length_b   1.000
_cell.length_c   1.000
_cell.angle_alpha   90.00
_cell.angle_beta   90.00
_cell.angle_gamma   90.00
#
_symmetry.space_group_name_H-M   'P 1'
#
loop_
_entity.id
_entity.type
_entity.pdbx_description
1 polymer ?
#
loop_
_entity_poly.entity_id
_entity_poly.type
_entity_poly.pdbx_seq_one_letter_code
_entity_poly.pdbx_strand_id
1 'polypeptide(L)'
;MKNDVTAHWDIKYFVPFMYLFVVESNKQISQNKWNVLDHYLHTTLTHVFFLDEHEKWTIINEVKQLSHSLTDIQKMAVIKDVAARIYISRDLYEMIVDDLNAIARSDKFVSVEEHSSMFFIRLHIKKDYITSQQKAVNISANVPVVEYIYR
;
A
#
# COMPACT_ATOMS: atom_id res chain seq x y z
N MET A 1 -5.09 18.71 -15.92
CA MET A 1 -4.62 19.53 -14.78
C MET A 1 -3.82 18.63 -13.86
N LYS A 2 -2.50 18.80 -13.78
CA LYS A 2 -1.64 18.09 -12.81
C LYS A 2 -1.44 19.02 -11.61
N ASN A 3 -2.43 19.09 -10.73
CA ASN A 3 -2.13 19.35 -9.33
C ASN A 3 -1.62 18.00 -8.82
N ASP A 4 -0.32 17.82 -8.80
CA ASP A 4 0.30 16.57 -8.39
C ASP A 4 0.26 16.50 -6.85
N VAL A 5 -0.96 16.50 -6.28
CA VAL A 5 -1.22 16.28 -4.85
C VAL A 5 -0.58 14.97 -4.41
N THR A 6 -0.46 14.04 -5.34
CA THR A 6 0.24 12.79 -5.13
C THR A 6 1.76 12.92 -5.12
N ALA A 7 2.38 14.02 -5.55
CA ALA A 7 3.83 14.12 -5.69
C ALA A 7 4.61 13.81 -4.40
N HIS A 8 4.12 14.22 -3.23
CA HIS A 8 4.76 13.92 -1.94
C HIS A 8 4.32 12.58 -1.34
N TRP A 9 3.35 11.88 -1.94
CA TRP A 9 2.83 10.64 -1.38
C TRP A 9 3.88 9.55 -1.36
N ASP A 10 4.21 9.11 -0.16
CA ASP A 10 4.95 7.88 0.12
C ASP A 10 3.97 6.75 0.49
N ILE A 11 4.52 5.67 1.04
CA ILE A 11 3.74 4.49 1.41
C ILE A 11 2.66 4.77 2.45
N LYS A 12 2.85 5.79 3.30
CA LYS A 12 1.93 6.15 4.38
C LYS A 12 0.66 6.81 3.86
N TYR A 13 0.74 7.47 2.70
CA TYR A 13 -0.45 7.99 1.98
C TYR A 13 -1.06 6.92 1.08
N PHE A 14 -0.20 6.11 0.45
CA PHE A 14 -0.63 5.13 -0.53
C PHE A 14 -1.49 4.01 0.09
N VAL A 15 -1.12 3.50 1.27
CA VAL A 15 -1.89 2.42 1.93
C VAL A 15 -3.31 2.86 2.30
N PRO A 16 -3.54 3.99 2.99
CA PRO A 16 -4.88 4.52 3.22
C PRO A 16 -5.69 4.72 1.93
N PHE A 17 -5.04 5.20 0.86
CA PHE A 17 -5.71 5.39 -0.42
C PHE A 17 -6.21 4.07 -1.01
N MET A 18 -5.41 3.00 -0.94
CA MET A 18 -5.83 1.67 -1.36
C MET A 18 -7.02 1.14 -0.54
N TYR A 19 -7.00 1.36 0.78
CA TYR A 19 -8.07 0.89 1.67
C TYR A 19 -9.38 1.61 1.36
N LEU A 20 -9.33 2.94 1.20
CA LEU A 20 -10.48 3.75 0.81
C LEU A 20 -10.99 3.38 -0.58
N PHE A 21 -10.10 3.19 -1.56
CA PHE A 21 -10.51 2.80 -2.91
C PHE A 21 -11.32 1.51 -2.94
N VAL A 22 -10.89 0.48 -2.18
CA VAL A 22 -11.64 -0.78 -2.11
C VAL A 22 -13.02 -0.55 -1.49
N VAL A 23 -13.11 0.15 -0.36
CA VAL A 23 -14.40 0.40 0.31
C VAL A 23 -15.34 1.24 -0.56
N GLU A 24 -14.83 2.30 -1.16
CA GLU A 24 -15.62 3.22 -1.99
C GLU A 24 -16.05 2.62 -3.33
N SER A 25 -15.37 1.57 -3.81
CA SER A 25 -15.82 0.82 -5.01
C SER A 25 -17.14 0.08 -4.78
N ASN A 26 -17.52 -0.16 -3.52
CA ASN A 26 -18.79 -0.76 -3.17
C ASN A 26 -19.91 0.30 -3.17
N LYS A 27 -20.95 0.06 -3.97
CA LYS A 27 -22.12 0.96 -4.06
C LYS A 27 -22.99 1.00 -2.80
N GLN A 28 -22.86 0.02 -1.91
CA GLN A 28 -23.61 -0.07 -0.65
C GLN A 28 -22.64 -0.35 0.50
N ILE A 29 -22.09 0.71 1.08
CA ILE A 29 -21.13 0.60 2.18
C ILE A 29 -21.91 0.53 3.50
N SER A 30 -21.75 -0.56 4.24
CA SER A 30 -22.35 -0.70 5.57
C SER A 30 -21.58 0.10 6.63
N GLN A 31 -22.24 0.42 7.75
CA GLN A 31 -21.56 1.00 8.91
C GLN A 31 -20.46 0.07 9.45
N ASN A 32 -20.67 -1.25 9.36
CA ASN A 32 -19.66 -2.22 9.81
C ASN A 32 -18.38 -2.10 8.99
N LYS A 33 -18.51 -1.96 7.67
CA LYS A 33 -17.36 -1.79 6.77
C LYS A 33 -16.59 -0.51 7.05
N TRP A 34 -17.28 0.60 7.34
CA TRP A 34 -16.64 1.84 7.79
C TRP A 34 -15.87 1.65 9.10
N ASN A 35 -16.45 0.98 10.09
CA ASN A 35 -15.77 0.73 11.37
C ASN A 35 -14.52 -0.15 11.19
N VAL A 36 -14.60 -1.16 10.33
CA VAL A 36 -13.45 -2.03 10.02
C VAL A 36 -12.37 -1.25 9.27
N LEU A 37 -12.75 -0.43 8.29
CA LEU A 37 -11.81 0.47 7.60
C LEU A 37 -11.10 1.39 8.59
N ASP A 38 -11.84 2.08 9.47
CA ASP A 38 -11.26 3.00 10.45
C ASP A 38 -10.31 2.28 11.42
N HIS A 39 -10.65 1.05 11.83
CA HIS A 39 -9.75 0.21 12.63
C HIS A 39 -8.43 -0.08 11.91
N TYR A 40 -8.48 -0.50 10.64
CA TYR A 40 -7.27 -0.78 9.87
C TYR A 40 -6.47 0.48 9.55
N LEU A 41 -7.12 1.58 9.18
CA LEU A 41 -6.46 2.87 9.01
C LEU A 41 -5.73 3.29 10.29
N HIS A 42 -6.39 3.20 11.45
CA HIS A 42 -5.75 3.52 12.73
C HIS A 42 -4.57 2.61 13.02
N THR A 43 -4.74 1.29 12.88
CA THR A 43 -3.70 0.30 13.17
C THR A 43 -2.49 0.48 12.26
N THR A 44 -2.68 0.55 10.93
CA THR A 44 -1.57 0.73 9.98
C THR A 44 -0.84 2.06 10.25
N LEU A 45 -1.57 3.17 10.36
CA LEU A 45 -0.93 4.49 10.50
C LEU A 45 -0.21 4.64 11.84
N THR A 46 -0.79 4.15 12.93
CA THR A 46 -0.27 4.37 14.30
C THR A 46 0.74 3.30 14.71
N HIS A 47 0.48 2.03 14.39
CA HIS A 47 1.28 0.91 14.89
C HIS A 47 2.29 0.37 13.88
N VAL A 48 2.06 0.56 12.57
CA VAL A 48 3.00 0.11 11.53
C VAL A 48 3.88 1.27 11.06
N PHE A 49 3.29 2.44 10.84
CA PHE A 49 4.03 3.63 10.42
C PHE A 49 4.42 4.57 11.55
N PHE A 50 4.05 4.26 12.80
CA PHE A 50 4.43 5.00 14.01
C PHE A 50 4.11 6.49 13.93
N LEU A 51 3.02 6.84 13.26
CA LEU A 51 2.59 8.23 13.14
C LEU A 51 1.93 8.71 14.41
N ASP A 52 2.16 9.97 14.74
CA ASP A 52 1.38 10.64 15.78
C ASP A 52 -0.06 10.95 15.31
N GLU A 53 -0.91 11.37 16.25
CA GLU A 53 -2.31 11.69 15.95
C GLU A 53 -2.44 12.79 14.88
N HIS A 54 -1.59 13.82 14.92
CA HIS A 54 -1.66 14.93 13.99
C HIS A 54 -1.26 14.50 12.57
N GLU A 55 -0.18 13.75 12.43
CA GLU A 55 0.27 13.17 11.16
C GLU A 55 -0.77 12.21 10.56
N LYS A 56 -1.32 11.33 11.40
CA LYS A 56 -2.40 10.40 11.01
C LYS A 56 -3.60 11.16 10.45
N TRP A 57 -4.09 12.19 11.16
CA TRP A 57 -5.23 12.98 10.71
C TRP A 57 -4.94 13.75 9.43
N THR A 58 -3.72 14.30 9.29
CA THR A 58 -3.29 15.00 8.08
C THR A 58 -3.37 14.08 6.86
N ILE A 59 -2.79 12.88 6.96
CA ILE A 59 -2.81 11.88 5.88
C ILE A 59 -4.25 11.45 5.57
N ILE A 60 -5.04 11.08 6.58
CA ILE A 60 -6.43 10.61 6.36
C ILE A 60 -7.25 11.69 5.65
N ASN A 61 -7.13 12.95 6.07
CA ASN A 61 -7.91 14.04 5.50
C ASN A 61 -7.53 14.31 4.04
N GLU A 62 -6.23 14.36 3.74
CA GLU A 62 -5.75 14.59 2.38
C GLU A 62 -6.16 13.45 1.44
N VAL A 63 -5.98 12.20 1.88
CA VAL A 63 -6.35 11.00 1.12
C VAL A 63 -7.85 10.94 0.88
N LYS A 64 -8.68 11.20 1.92
CA LYS A 64 -10.15 11.23 1.77
C LYS A 64 -10.60 12.34 0.83
N GLN A 65 -10.04 13.54 0.98
CA GLN A 65 -10.36 14.68 0.12
C GLN A 65 -10.05 14.37 -1.34
N LEU A 66 -8.87 13.77 -1.62
CA LEU A 66 -8.55 13.35 -2.98
C LEU A 66 -9.49 12.25 -3.44
N SER A 67 -9.64 11.15 -2.69
CA SER A 67 -10.45 9.99 -3.11
C SER A 67 -11.88 10.37 -3.49
N HIS A 68 -12.56 11.17 -2.65
CA HIS A 68 -13.92 11.62 -2.92
C HIS A 68 -14.06 12.55 -4.14
N SER A 69 -12.97 13.19 -4.56
CA SER A 69 -12.96 14.05 -5.75
C SER A 69 -12.73 13.29 -7.06
N LEU A 70 -12.42 11.99 -6.98
CA LEU A 70 -12.03 11.16 -8.11
C LEU A 70 -13.09 10.11 -8.46
N THR A 71 -13.21 9.84 -9.76
CA THR A 71 -13.87 8.64 -10.28
C THR A 71 -13.00 7.40 -10.10
N ASP A 72 -13.56 6.19 -10.16
CA ASP A 72 -12.79 4.95 -10.02
C ASP A 72 -11.65 4.83 -11.03
N ILE A 73 -11.88 5.25 -12.29
CA ILE A 73 -10.84 5.27 -13.33
C ILE A 73 -9.68 6.19 -12.93
N GLN A 74 -9.99 7.35 -12.33
CA GLN A 74 -8.96 8.27 -11.85
C GLN A 74 -8.24 7.72 -10.61
N LYS A 75 -8.95 7.03 -9.70
CA LYS A 75 -8.32 6.35 -8.55
C LYS A 75 -7.37 5.23 -9.01
N MET A 76 -7.75 4.47 -10.03
CA MET A 76 -6.89 3.47 -10.66
C MET A 76 -5.64 4.11 -11.29
N ALA A 77 -5.78 5.29 -11.91
CA ALA A 77 -4.64 6.04 -12.44
C ALA A 77 -3.69 6.51 -11.32
N VAL A 78 -4.23 6.99 -10.19
CA VAL A 78 -3.43 7.34 -9.00
C VAL A 78 -2.68 6.11 -8.48
N ILE A 79 -3.35 4.95 -8.35
CA ILE A 79 -2.70 3.71 -7.92
C ILE A 79 -1.52 3.36 -8.84
N LYS A 80 -1.73 3.42 -10.15
CA LYS A 80 -0.68 3.10 -11.12
C LYS A 80 0.52 4.04 -11.02
N ASP A 81 0.25 5.34 -10.90
CA ASP A 81 1.30 6.36 -10.81
C ASP A 81 2.09 6.26 -9.50
N VAL A 82 1.38 6.16 -8.37
CA VAL A 82 1.99 6.07 -7.04
C VAL A 82 2.73 4.74 -6.84
N ALA A 83 2.18 3.62 -7.30
CA ALA A 83 2.84 2.32 -7.21
C ALA A 83 4.09 2.22 -8.11
N ALA A 84 4.19 3.03 -9.17
CA ALA A 84 5.37 3.02 -10.03
C ALA A 84 6.65 3.54 -9.33
N ARG A 85 6.49 4.34 -8.27
CA ARG A 85 7.57 5.02 -7.54
C ARG A 85 7.74 4.56 -6.09
N ILE A 86 6.84 3.74 -5.58
CA ILE A 86 6.92 3.15 -4.23
C ILE A 86 7.33 1.68 -4.33
N TYR A 87 8.24 1.27 -3.45
CA TYR A 87 8.59 -0.12 -3.22
C TYR A 87 8.06 -0.57 -1.86
N ILE A 88 7.45 -1.75 -1.81
CA ILE A 88 6.88 -2.32 -0.59
C ILE A 88 7.65 -3.60 -0.26
N SER A 89 8.10 -3.73 0.99
CA SER A 89 8.68 -4.99 1.47
C SER A 89 7.65 -6.11 1.39
N ARG A 90 8.10 -7.36 1.25
CA ARG A 90 7.18 -8.49 1.17
C ARG A 90 6.25 -8.58 2.38
N ASP A 91 6.79 -8.43 3.58
CA ASP A 91 6.01 -8.53 4.83
C ASP A 91 4.92 -7.45 4.90
N LEU A 92 5.27 -6.22 4.51
CA LEU A 92 4.30 -5.12 4.48
C LEU A 92 3.25 -5.33 3.40
N TYR A 93 3.62 -5.88 2.24
CA TYR A 93 2.66 -6.25 1.19
C TYR A 93 1.68 -7.33 1.66
N GLU A 94 2.18 -8.38 2.33
CA GLU A 94 1.33 -9.46 2.84
C GLU A 94 0.33 -8.92 3.88
N MET A 95 0.78 -8.06 4.79
CA MET A 95 -0.08 -7.36 5.74
C MET A 95 -1.15 -6.49 5.05
N ILE A 96 -0.76 -5.65 4.08
CA ILE A 96 -1.71 -4.82 3.30
C ILE A 96 -2.77 -5.68 2.62
N VAL A 97 -2.38 -6.83 2.07
CA VAL A 97 -3.31 -7.75 1.41
C VAL A 97 -4.30 -8.37 2.40
N ASP A 98 -3.84 -8.74 3.59
CA ASP A 98 -4.70 -9.30 4.64
C ASP A 98 -5.68 -8.25 5.18
N ASP A 99 -5.23 -7.02 5.40
CA ASP A 99 -6.07 -5.89 5.79
C ASP A 99 -7.15 -5.63 4.72
N LEU A 100 -6.77 -5.55 3.45
CA LEU A 100 -7.72 -5.38 2.33
C LEU A 100 -8.75 -6.52 2.26
N ASN A 101 -8.32 -7.76 2.47
CA ASN A 101 -9.23 -8.91 2.49
C ASN A 101 -10.22 -8.81 3.66
N ALA A 102 -9.75 -8.40 4.84
CA ALA A 102 -10.59 -8.24 6.03
C ALA A 102 -11.60 -7.10 5.86
N ILE A 103 -11.17 -5.97 5.29
CA ILE A 103 -12.04 -4.84 4.95
C ILE A 103 -13.12 -5.27 3.96
N ALA A 104 -12.75 -5.93 2.86
CA ALA A 104 -13.72 -6.36 1.84
C ALA A 104 -14.75 -7.36 2.40
N ARG A 105 -14.29 -8.31 3.24
CA ARG A 105 -15.11 -9.37 3.87
C ARG A 105 -15.84 -8.93 5.14
N SER A 106 -15.71 -7.68 5.55
CA SER A 106 -16.44 -7.16 6.72
C SER A 106 -17.96 -7.17 6.51
N ASP A 107 -18.40 -7.11 5.26
CA ASP A 107 -19.79 -7.36 4.89
C ASP A 107 -19.99 -8.83 4.55
N LYS A 108 -21.25 -9.29 4.61
CA LYS A 108 -21.63 -10.68 4.30
C LYS A 108 -21.18 -11.13 2.90
N PHE A 109 -21.02 -10.20 1.96
CA PHE A 109 -20.60 -10.45 0.60
C PHE A 109 -19.56 -9.43 0.16
N VAL A 110 -18.58 -9.90 -0.62
CA VAL A 110 -17.63 -9.05 -1.34
C VAL A 110 -18.21 -8.78 -2.72
N SER A 111 -18.37 -7.51 -3.08
CA SER A 111 -18.85 -7.11 -4.41
C SER A 111 -17.82 -7.42 -5.50
N VAL A 112 -18.29 -7.50 -6.75
CA VAL A 112 -17.39 -7.72 -7.91
C VAL A 112 -16.43 -6.54 -8.06
N GLU A 113 -16.90 -5.34 -7.76
CA GLU A 113 -16.16 -4.09 -7.79
C GLU A 113 -15.02 -4.08 -6.76
N GLU A 114 -15.28 -4.50 -5.52
CA GLU A 114 -14.25 -4.64 -4.49
C GLU A 114 -13.21 -5.69 -4.88
N HIS A 115 -13.67 -6.84 -5.38
CA HIS A 115 -12.78 -7.89 -5.84
C HIS A 115 -11.87 -7.41 -6.99
N SER A 116 -12.44 -6.67 -7.95
CA SER A 116 -11.73 -6.10 -9.09
C SER A 116 -10.71 -5.04 -8.65
N SER A 117 -11.08 -4.20 -7.70
CA SER A 117 -10.21 -3.16 -7.12
C SER A 117 -9.02 -3.77 -6.38
N MET A 118 -9.26 -4.79 -5.54
CA MET A 118 -8.19 -5.55 -4.87
C MET A 118 -7.26 -6.22 -5.87
N PHE A 119 -7.80 -6.86 -6.91
CA PHE A 119 -7.00 -7.49 -7.95
C PHE A 119 -6.13 -6.46 -8.69
N PHE A 120 -6.70 -5.31 -9.04
CA PHE A 120 -5.99 -4.22 -9.69
C PHE A 120 -4.81 -3.70 -8.84
N ILE A 121 -5.04 -3.48 -7.54
CA ILE A 121 -3.99 -3.08 -6.59
C ILE A 121 -2.84 -4.09 -6.60
N ARG A 122 -3.14 -5.39 -6.45
CA ARG A 122 -2.14 -6.46 -6.36
C ARG A 122 -1.24 -6.57 -7.60
N LEU A 123 -1.77 -6.25 -8.77
CA LEU A 123 -1.01 -6.24 -10.02
C LEU A 123 0.01 -5.10 -10.12
N HIS A 124 -0.27 -3.96 -9.49
CA HIS A 124 0.52 -2.74 -9.68
C HIS A 124 1.55 -2.49 -8.58
N ILE A 125 1.41 -3.09 -7.40
CA ILE A 125 2.39 -2.95 -6.33
C ILE A 125 3.70 -3.65 -6.71
N LYS A 126 4.80 -2.88 -6.71
CA LYS A 126 6.16 -3.42 -6.79
C LYS A 126 6.56 -3.97 -5.42
N LYS A 127 6.85 -5.27 -5.38
CA LYS A 127 7.27 -5.99 -4.19
C LYS A 127 8.78 -6.16 -4.22
N ASP A 128 9.42 -5.98 -3.08
CA ASP A 128 10.83 -6.32 -2.95
C ASP A 128 10.99 -7.85 -2.98
N TYR A 129 11.53 -8.37 -4.09
CA TYR A 129 11.90 -9.77 -4.27
C TYR A 129 13.38 -10.01 -3.93
N ILE A 130 14.07 -9.08 -3.22
CA ILE A 130 15.38 -9.37 -2.66
C ILE A 130 15.21 -10.46 -1.59
N THR A 131 15.20 -11.70 -2.07
CA THR A 131 15.34 -12.88 -1.27
C THR A 131 16.65 -12.76 -0.52
N SER A 132 16.64 -13.22 0.73
CA SER A 132 17.81 -13.30 1.61
C SER A 132 19.03 -13.97 0.94
N GLN A 133 18.83 -14.65 -0.19
CA GLN A 133 19.87 -15.25 -1.03
C GLN A 133 20.67 -14.23 -1.86
N GLN A 134 20.12 -13.09 -2.29
CA GLN A 134 20.89 -12.09 -3.05
C GLN A 134 21.80 -11.21 -2.18
N LYS A 135 21.46 -11.04 -0.89
CA LYS A 135 22.38 -10.42 0.09
C LYS A 135 23.64 -11.29 0.33
N ALA A 136 23.53 -12.61 0.23
CA ALA A 136 24.68 -13.51 0.39
C ALA A 136 25.69 -13.43 -0.78
N VAL A 137 25.23 -13.11 -2.00
CA VAL A 137 26.11 -12.99 -3.17
C VAL A 137 26.92 -11.68 -3.14
N ASN A 138 26.35 -10.59 -2.63
CA ASN A 138 27.07 -9.32 -2.53
C ASN A 138 28.08 -9.24 -1.37
N ILE A 139 28.00 -10.15 -0.39
CA ILE A 139 29.04 -10.28 0.65
C ILE A 139 30.19 -11.17 0.15
N SER A 140 29.91 -12.13 -0.74
CA SER A 140 30.91 -12.99 -1.38
C SER A 140 31.76 -12.27 -2.44
N ALA A 141 31.27 -11.17 -3.02
CA ALA A 141 31.97 -10.46 -4.10
C ALA A 141 33.02 -9.43 -3.61
N ASN A 142 33.11 -9.20 -2.29
CA ASN A 142 34.02 -8.22 -1.68
C ASN A 142 35.13 -8.83 -0.82
N VAL A 143 35.45 -10.12 -1.01
CA VAL A 143 36.65 -10.71 -0.40
C VAL A 143 37.85 -10.34 -1.29
N PRO A 144 38.85 -9.59 -0.80
CA PRO A 144 40.05 -9.34 -1.57
C PRO A 144 40.75 -10.68 -1.82
N VAL A 145 41.01 -10.98 -3.09
CA VAL A 145 41.86 -12.09 -3.51
C VAL A 145 43.26 -11.82 -2.97
N VAL A 146 43.65 -12.51 -1.90
CA VAL A 146 45.04 -12.57 -1.46
C VAL A 146 45.76 -13.51 -2.43
N GLU A 147 46.49 -12.95 -3.39
CA GLU A 147 47.41 -13.71 -4.22
C GLU A 147 48.53 -14.28 -3.34
N TYR A 148 48.50 -15.61 -3.13
CA TYR A 148 49.65 -16.33 -2.58
C TYR A 148 50.69 -16.50 -3.70
N ILE A 149 51.72 -15.65 -3.68
CA ILE A 149 52.94 -15.87 -4.45
C ILE A 149 53.73 -16.99 -3.75
N TYR A 150 53.69 -18.20 -4.30
CA TYR A 150 54.66 -19.23 -3.95
C TYR A 150 56.03 -18.84 -4.52
N ARG A 151 57.03 -18.70 -3.65
CA ARG A 151 58.46 -18.70 -4.01
C ARG A 151 59.03 -20.08 -3.76
#